data_AF-A0A3M0L7T3-F1
#
_entry.id   AF-A0A3M0L7T3-F1
#
_cell.length_a   1.000
_cell.length_b   1.000
_cell.length_c   1.000
_cell.angle_alpha   90.00
_cell.angle_beta   90.00
_cell.angle_gamma   90.00
#
_symmetry.space_group_name_H-M   'P 1'
#
loop_
_entity.id
_entity.type
_entity.pdbx_description
1 polymer ?
#
loop_
_entity_poly.entity_id
_entity_poly.type
_entity_poly.pdbx_seq_one_letter_code
_entity_poly.pdbx_strand_id
1 'polypeptide(L)'
;MCRHTTLDPGSDEGTQQLINLFLGQSTGDIRRKLQKIRGPNSRNLETLLDEAWRVFSNREEGYIQGMKKLAALVKEGEKENMGKVHQNKDHPD
;
A
#
# COMPACT_ATOMS: atom_id res chain seq x y z
N MET A 1 16.75 -14.71 -9.33
CA MET A 1 17.63 -14.94 -10.51
C MET A 1 18.47 -16.20 -10.38
N CYS A 2 18.96 -16.57 -9.20
CA CYS A 2 19.91 -17.67 -9.02
C CYS A 2 19.48 -19.09 -9.45
N ARG A 3 18.20 -19.33 -9.79
CA ARG A 3 17.68 -20.66 -10.17
C ARG A 3 17.44 -20.85 -11.66
N HIS A 4 17.21 -19.78 -12.41
CA HIS A 4 16.72 -19.86 -13.79
C HIS A 4 17.48 -18.94 -14.76
N THR A 5 18.54 -18.30 -14.29
CA THR A 5 19.49 -17.56 -15.13
C THR A 5 20.90 -17.80 -14.62
N THR A 6 21.86 -17.77 -15.53
CA THR A 6 23.30 -17.83 -15.23
C THR A 6 23.87 -16.45 -14.88
N LEU A 7 23.06 -15.39 -14.96
CA LEU A 7 23.46 -14.04 -14.53
C LEU A 7 23.67 -14.04 -13.02
N ASP A 8 24.87 -13.63 -12.61
CA ASP A 8 25.18 -13.35 -11.21
C ASP A 8 24.43 -12.06 -10.79
N PRO A 9 23.50 -12.13 -9.82
CA PRO A 9 22.77 -10.95 -9.35
C PRO A 9 23.67 -9.90 -8.68
N GLY A 10 24.87 -10.28 -8.24
CA GLY A 10 25.85 -9.36 -7.64
C GLY A 10 26.71 -8.61 -8.66
N SER A 11 26.69 -9.01 -9.93
CA SER A 11 27.40 -8.28 -10.99
C SER A 11 26.69 -6.99 -11.38
N ASP A 12 27.38 -6.08 -12.07
CA ASP A 12 26.76 -4.85 -12.57
C ASP A 12 25.62 -5.14 -13.56
N GLU A 13 25.81 -6.10 -14.47
CA GLU A 13 24.79 -6.55 -15.40
C GLU A 13 23.61 -7.22 -14.68
N GLY A 14 23.90 -8.06 -13.68
CA GLY A 14 22.87 -8.69 -12.85
C GLY A 14 22.04 -7.66 -12.08
N THR A 15 22.71 -6.67 -11.50
CA THR A 15 22.07 -5.54 -10.80
C THR A 15 21.20 -4.74 -11.76
N GLN A 16 21.70 -4.43 -12.96
CA GLN A 16 20.94 -3.72 -13.98
C GLN A 16 19.71 -4.52 -14.45
N GLN A 17 19.84 -5.85 -14.57
CA GLN A 17 18.73 -6.73 -14.89
C GLN A 17 17.69 -6.76 -13.76
N LEU A 18 18.14 -6.77 -12.49
CA LEU A 18 17.25 -6.70 -11.32
C LEU A 18 16.46 -5.39 -11.31
N ILE A 19 17.12 -4.26 -11.58
CA ILE A 19 16.46 -2.95 -11.69
C ILE A 19 15.37 -2.99 -12.78
N ASN A 20 15.69 -3.53 -13.96
CA ASN A 20 14.75 -3.60 -15.07
C ASN A 20 13.54 -4.49 -14.75
N LEU A 21 13.78 -5.68 -14.16
CA LEU A 21 12.70 -6.56 -13.72
C LEU A 21 11.85 -5.90 -12.64
N PHE A 22 12.48 -5.28 -11.64
CA PHE A 22 11.79 -4.64 -10.53
C PHE A 22 10.86 -3.53 -11.03
N LEU A 23 11.34 -2.65 -11.90
CA LEU A 23 10.53 -1.59 -12.50
C LEU A 23 9.40 -2.14 -13.39
N GLY A 24 9.69 -3.17 -14.19
CA GLY A 24 8.72 -3.77 -15.10
C GLY A 24 7.60 -4.53 -14.38
N GLN A 25 7.94 -5.26 -13.32
CA GLN A 25 7.04 -6.16 -12.59
C GLN A 25 6.39 -5.53 -11.35
N SER A 26 6.84 -4.35 -10.93
CA SER A 26 6.17 -3.58 -9.87
C SER A 26 4.71 -3.27 -10.21
N THR A 27 3.86 -3.21 -9.18
CA THR A 27 2.45 -2.81 -9.33
C THR A 27 2.33 -1.41 -9.91
N GLY A 28 1.22 -1.12 -10.61
CA GLY A 28 1.11 0.11 -11.42
C GLY A 28 1.28 1.42 -10.64
N ASP A 29 0.83 1.47 -9.39
CA ASP A 29 0.99 2.59 -8.47
C ASP A 29 2.45 2.78 -8.03
N ILE A 30 3.10 1.70 -7.59
CA ILE A 30 4.52 1.70 -7.22
C ILE A 30 5.38 2.08 -8.43
N ARG A 31 5.21 1.40 -9.56
CA ARG A 31 5.93 1.66 -10.82
C ARG A 31 5.84 3.13 -11.24
N ARG A 32 4.64 3.73 -11.22
CA ARG A 32 4.45 5.15 -11.57
C ARG A 32 5.20 6.09 -10.61
N LYS A 33 5.34 5.74 -9.33
CA LYS A 33 6.13 6.54 -8.39
C LYS A 33 7.64 6.37 -8.61
N LEU A 34 8.10 5.14 -8.81
CA LEU A 34 9.51 4.86 -9.11
C LEU A 34 9.97 5.56 -10.40
N GLN A 35 9.14 5.55 -11.46
CA GLN A 35 9.44 6.22 -12.73
C GLN A 35 9.51 7.76 -12.65
N LYS A 36 9.02 8.35 -11.55
CA LYS A 36 9.10 9.80 -11.29
C LYS A 36 10.38 10.20 -10.58
N ILE A 37 11.14 9.26 -10.03
CA ILE A 37 12.45 9.56 -9.45
C ILE A 37 13.36 10.10 -10.57
N ARG A 38 14.03 11.21 -10.29
CA ARG A 38 14.98 11.88 -11.19
C ARG A 38 16.32 12.02 -10.49
N GLY A 39 17.39 12.15 -11.27
CA GLY A 39 18.75 12.34 -10.76
C GLY A 39 19.61 11.07 -10.77
N PRO A 40 20.87 11.18 -10.31
CA PRO A 40 21.90 10.14 -10.45
C PRO A 40 21.53 8.81 -9.79
N ASN A 41 20.68 8.82 -8.76
CA ASN A 41 20.26 7.62 -8.03
C ASN A 41 18.93 7.02 -8.53
N SER A 42 18.35 7.57 -9.62
CA SER A 42 17.05 7.09 -10.16
C SER A 42 17.05 5.65 -10.65
N ARG A 43 18.23 5.06 -10.86
CA ARG A 43 18.43 3.65 -11.20
C ARG A 43 19.30 2.89 -10.18
N ASN A 44 19.37 3.36 -8.95
CA ASN A 44 19.98 2.59 -7.88
C ASN A 44 18.94 1.61 -7.29
N LEU A 45 19.30 0.33 -7.17
CA LEU A 45 18.38 -0.71 -6.71
C LEU A 45 17.88 -0.47 -5.27
N GLU A 46 18.76 -0.06 -4.36
CA GLU A 46 18.41 0.24 -2.96
C GLU A 46 17.42 1.39 -2.87
N THR A 47 17.68 2.48 -3.59
CA THR A 47 16.75 3.64 -3.66
C THR A 47 15.38 3.24 -4.20
N LEU A 48 15.33 2.34 -5.20
CA LEU A 48 14.07 1.85 -5.76
C LEU A 48 13.31 0.97 -4.76
N LEU A 49 14.01 0.15 -3.99
CA LEU A 49 13.41 -0.71 -2.95
C LEU A 49 12.84 0.13 -1.80
N ASP A 50 13.58 1.13 -1.32
CA ASP A 50 13.13 2.02 -0.26
C ASP A 50 11.88 2.80 -0.65
N GLU A 51 11.85 3.36 -1.86
CA GLU A 51 10.66 4.06 -2.34
C GLU A 51 9.49 3.11 -2.51
N ALA A 52 9.71 1.92 -3.08
CA ALA A 52 8.65 0.94 -3.26
C ALA A 52 8.05 0.50 -1.93
N TRP A 53 8.90 0.26 -0.93
CA TRP A 53 8.48 -0.05 0.43
C TRP A 53 7.62 1.08 1.02
N ARG A 54 8.09 2.33 0.91
CA ARG A 54 7.34 3.50 1.38
C ARG A 54 5.95 3.60 0.75
N VAL A 55 5.84 3.37 -0.56
CA VAL A 55 4.56 3.43 -1.28
C VAL A 55 3.63 2.30 -0.86
N PHE A 56 4.17 1.10 -0.68
CA PHE A 56 3.43 -0.06 -0.19
C PHE A 56 2.87 0.20 1.21
N SER A 57 3.70 0.64 2.16
CA SER A 57 3.28 0.89 3.55
C SER A 57 2.22 1.99 3.63
N ASN A 58 2.40 3.10 2.91
CA ASN A 58 1.42 4.19 2.88
C ASN A 58 0.04 3.72 2.38
N ARG A 59 0.03 2.78 1.42
CA ARG A 59 -1.21 2.20 0.90
C ARG A 59 -1.90 1.33 1.96
N GLU A 60 -1.15 0.49 2.66
CA GLU A 60 -1.68 -0.37 3.72
C GLU A 60 -2.22 0.46 4.89
N GLU A 61 -1.48 1.48 5.33
CA GLU A 61 -1.90 2.40 6.39
C GLU A 61 -3.19 3.14 6.02
N GLY A 62 -3.30 3.64 4.77
CA GLY A 62 -4.51 4.30 4.28
C GLY A 62 -5.73 3.38 4.29
N TYR A 63 -5.56 2.11 3.93
CA TYR A 63 -6.62 1.10 4.02
C TYR A 63 -7.03 0.84 5.47
N ILE A 64 -6.07 0.63 6.37
CA ILE A 64 -6.34 0.42 7.80
C ILE A 64 -7.09 1.61 8.39
N GLN A 65 -6.67 2.83 8.06
CA GLN A 65 -7.32 4.04 8.54
C GLN A 65 -8.73 4.20 7.97
N GLY A 66 -8.94 3.88 6.69
CA GLY A 66 -10.27 3.83 6.07
C GLY A 66 -11.20 2.85 6.78
N MET A 67 -10.71 1.63 7.04
CA MET A 67 -11.47 0.60 7.76
C MET A 67 -11.82 1.01 9.19
N LYS A 68 -10.89 1.67 9.91
CA LYS A 68 -11.15 2.21 11.25
C LYS A 68 -12.26 3.26 11.23
N LYS A 69 -12.26 4.16 10.22
CA LYS A 69 -13.33 5.16 10.07
C LYS A 69 -14.68 4.53 9.76
N LEU A 70 -14.74 3.53 8.87
CA LEU A 70 -15.97 2.80 8.58
C LEU A 70 -16.52 2.08 9.82
N ALA A 71 -15.65 1.41 10.59
CA ALA A 71 -16.05 0.73 11.82
C ALA A 71 -16.59 1.71 12.88
N ALA A 72 -16.03 2.92 12.98
CA ALA A 72 -16.54 3.96 13.88
C ALA A 72 -17.94 4.44 13.47
N LEU A 73 -18.15 4.72 12.18
CA LEU A 73 -19.46 5.14 11.65
C LEU A 73 -20.55 4.08 11.87
N VAL A 74 -20.24 2.80 11.68
CA VAL A 74 -21.18 1.70 11.96
C VAL A 74 -21.57 1.68 13.44
N LYS A 75 -20.59 1.79 14.36
CA LYS A 75 -20.85 1.81 15.80
C LYS A 75 -21.69 3.02 16.24
N GLU A 76 -21.50 4.18 15.61
CA GLU A 76 -22.30 5.38 15.90
C GLU A 76 -23.75 5.20 15.42
N GLY A 77 -23.96 4.70 14.20
CA GLY A 77 -25.31 4.42 13.68
C GLY A 77 -26.08 3.34 14.46
N GLU A 78 -25.39 2.34 15.00
CA GLU A 78 -26.00 1.34 15.91
C GLU A 78 -26.49 1.96 17.22
N LYS A 79 -25.70 2.85 17.82
CA LYS A 79 -26.08 3.55 19.06
C LYS A 79 -27.27 4.48 18.85
N GLU A 80 -27.31 5.20 17.74
CA GLU A 80 -28.44 6.06 17.38
C GLU A 80 -29.74 5.27 17.20
N ASN A 81 -29.67 4.09 16.58
CA ASN A 81 -30.82 3.20 16.45
C ASN A 81 -31.28 2.64 17.81
N MET A 82 -30.37 2.26 18.71
CA MET A 82 -30.74 1.80 20.05
C MET A 82 -31.35 2.92 20.93
N GLY A 83 -30.92 4.17 20.74
CA GLY A 83 -31.51 5.34 21.41
C GLY A 83 -32.96 5.60 20.96
N LYS A 84 -33.26 5.45 19.66
CA LYS A 84 -34.64 5.58 19.14
C LYS A 84 -35.55 4.44 19.60
N VAL A 85 -35.04 3.22 19.71
CA VAL A 85 -35.81 2.06 20.21
C VAL A 85 -36.17 2.20 21.70
N HIS A 86 -35.36 2.89 22.50
CA HIS A 86 -35.69 3.17 23.90
C HIS A 86 -36.74 4.28 24.06
N GLN A 87 -36.68 5.36 23.27
CA GLN A 87 -37.68 6.44 23.39
C GLN A 87 -39.09 6.07 22.91
N ASN A 88 -39.23 5.05 22.06
CA ASN A 88 -40.54 4.57 21.60
C ASN A 88 -41.25 3.60 22.57
N LYS A 89 -40.68 3.36 23.77
CA LYS A 89 -41.29 2.47 24.78
C LYS A 89 -41.90 3.21 25.98
N ASP A 90 -41.72 4.52 26.07
CA ASP A 90 -42.11 5.30 27.26
C ASP A 90 -43.51 5.95 27.17
N HIS A 91 -44.28 5.73 26.10
CA HIS A 91 -45.72 6.06 26.04
C HIS A 91 -46.51 4.91 25.43
N PRO A 92 -47.09 4.01 26.24
CA PRO A 92 -48.17 3.15 25.80
C PRO A 92 -49.48 3.96 25.78
N ASP A 93 -50.27 3.80 24.70
CA ASP A 93 -51.66 4.25 24.61
C ASP A 93 -52.53 3.67 25.74
#